data_AF-A0A382XSG2-F1
#
_entry.id   AF-A0A382XSG2-F1
#
_cell.length_a   1.000
_cell.length_b   1.000
_cell.length_c   1.000
_cell.angle_alpha   90.00
_cell.angle_beta   90.00
_cell.angle_gamma   90.00
#
_symmetry.space_group_name_H-M   'P 1'
#
loop_
_entity.id
_entity.type
_entity.pdbx_description
1 polymer ?
#
loop_
_entity_poly.entity_id
_entity_poly.type
_entity_poly.pdbx_seq_one_letter_code
_entity_poly.pdbx_strand_id
1 'polypeptide(L)'
;ANMEAVHQEAYSLLLETLGYDDSEYQKFTEIQSMYEKHEYLSDFGTESLVDLAKTIAVYSAFTEGVQLFSSFAILLNYSRHNFMKGMGQIVTWSIRDETLHVESMSRLFKELIRENPELWTDELKYEIYCAAERTVELEDAFIDTCFESAKILNLSSEEVKEYIRYIADRRLLGLGMKAIFKSSKNPLPWLDYILNGVEHTNFFENRATEYARASTTGNWKDIFK
;
A
#
# COMPACT_ATOMS: atom_id res chain seq x y z
N ALA A 1 -1.91 -4.45 -13.09
CA ALA A 1 -1.57 -5.72 -13.77
C ALA A 1 -0.05 -5.90 -13.93
N ASN A 2 0.64 -5.13 -14.80
CA ASN A 2 2.10 -5.28 -14.93
C ASN A 2 2.90 -4.83 -13.69
N MET A 3 2.44 -3.85 -12.93
CA MET A 3 3.12 -3.39 -11.70
C MET A 3 2.97 -4.42 -10.56
N GLU A 4 1.77 -4.96 -10.34
CA GLU A 4 1.55 -6.05 -9.37
C GLU A 4 2.48 -7.26 -9.57
N ALA A 5 2.69 -7.68 -10.83
CA ALA A 5 3.59 -8.78 -11.12
C ALA A 5 5.05 -8.46 -10.72
N VAL A 6 5.49 -7.21 -10.95
CA VAL A 6 6.80 -6.73 -10.53
C VAL A 6 6.92 -6.69 -9.01
N HIS A 7 5.88 -6.28 -8.29
CA HIS A 7 5.87 -6.30 -6.83
C HIS A 7 5.96 -7.74 -6.30
N GLN A 8 5.16 -8.65 -6.83
CA GLN A 8 5.20 -10.07 -6.47
C GLN A 8 6.59 -10.68 -6.69
N GLU A 9 7.21 -10.44 -7.84
CA GLU A 9 8.58 -10.90 -8.12
C GLU A 9 9.60 -10.27 -7.14
N ALA A 10 9.47 -8.98 -6.83
CA ALA A 10 10.39 -8.29 -5.94
C ALA A 10 10.32 -8.82 -4.49
N TYR A 11 9.12 -9.09 -3.96
CA TYR A 11 8.95 -9.66 -2.62
C TYR A 11 9.29 -11.16 -2.57
N SER A 12 9.04 -11.90 -3.64
CA SER A 12 9.50 -13.29 -3.76
C SER A 12 11.03 -13.39 -3.73
N LEU A 13 11.71 -12.53 -4.51
CA LEU A 13 13.18 -12.44 -4.51
C LEU A 13 13.73 -12.03 -3.13
N LEU A 14 13.02 -11.17 -2.38
CA LEU A 14 13.40 -10.82 -1.02
C LEU A 14 13.40 -12.04 -0.09
N LEU A 15 12.35 -12.88 -0.15
CA LEU A 15 12.26 -14.10 0.65
C LEU A 15 13.39 -15.08 0.29
N GLU A 16 13.64 -15.29 -1.00
CA GLU A 16 14.74 -16.13 -1.48
C GLU A 16 16.11 -15.60 -0.99
N THR A 17 16.32 -14.28 -1.07
CA THR A 17 17.56 -13.63 -0.63
C THR A 17 17.80 -13.79 0.87
N LEU A 18 16.74 -13.81 1.66
CA LEU A 18 16.80 -14.05 3.11
C LEU A 18 16.94 -15.53 3.48
N GLY A 19 16.90 -16.43 2.49
CA GLY A 19 17.05 -17.87 2.67
C GLY A 19 15.77 -18.57 3.14
N TYR A 20 14.60 -17.95 2.96
CA TYR A 20 13.32 -18.60 3.18
C TYR A 20 12.96 -19.49 2.00
N ASP A 21 12.29 -20.61 2.29
CA ASP A 21 11.74 -21.50 1.28
C ASP A 21 10.25 -21.21 1.04
N ASP A 22 9.66 -21.90 0.05
CA ASP A 22 8.26 -21.69 -0.32
C ASP A 22 7.27 -22.06 0.80
N SER A 23 7.70 -22.75 1.87
CA SER A 23 6.82 -23.04 3.01
C SER A 23 6.47 -21.77 3.79
N GLU A 24 7.27 -20.70 3.67
CA GLU A 24 6.98 -19.41 4.31
C GLU A 24 5.66 -18.80 3.80
N TYR A 25 5.28 -19.07 2.54
CA TYR A 25 3.99 -18.64 1.99
C TYR A 25 2.80 -19.31 2.69
N GLN A 26 2.97 -20.53 3.23
CA GLN A 26 1.89 -21.24 3.94
C GLN A 26 1.55 -20.57 5.28
N LYS A 27 2.53 -19.91 5.91
CA LYS A 27 2.32 -19.18 7.18
C LYS A 27 1.26 -18.10 7.09
N PHE A 28 1.03 -17.56 5.90
CA PHE A 28 -0.05 -16.60 5.66
C PHE A 28 -1.43 -17.17 6.00
N THR A 29 -1.63 -18.48 5.82
CA THR A 29 -2.87 -19.19 6.20
C THR A 29 -2.86 -19.68 7.65
N GLU A 30 -1.69 -19.80 8.28
CA GLU A 30 -1.53 -20.29 9.66
C GLU A 30 -1.64 -19.16 10.69
N ILE A 31 -1.23 -17.94 10.33
CA ILE A 31 -1.27 -16.78 11.21
C ILE A 31 -2.65 -16.12 11.12
N GLN A 32 -3.41 -16.19 12.21
CA GLN A 32 -4.80 -15.72 12.27
C GLN A 32 -4.98 -14.29 11.75
N SER A 33 -4.12 -13.35 12.15
CA SER A 33 -4.22 -11.95 11.72
C SER A 33 -3.94 -11.74 10.23
N MET A 34 -3.13 -12.61 9.61
CA MET A 34 -2.90 -12.59 8.16
C MET A 34 -4.06 -13.23 7.40
N TYR A 35 -4.56 -14.36 7.90
CA TYR A 35 -5.71 -15.06 7.32
C TYR A 35 -6.96 -14.17 7.34
N GLU A 36 -7.30 -13.55 8.48
CA GLU A 36 -8.47 -12.67 8.58
C GLU A 36 -8.36 -11.44 7.66
N LYS A 37 -7.14 -10.88 7.51
CA LYS A 37 -6.89 -9.81 6.54
C LYS A 37 -7.18 -10.25 5.11
N HIS A 38 -6.78 -11.47 4.75
CA HIS A 38 -6.98 -12.04 3.43
C HIS A 38 -8.44 -12.35 3.12
N GLU A 39 -9.13 -13.03 4.04
CA GLU A 39 -10.53 -13.40 3.86
C GLU A 39 -11.40 -12.18 3.66
N TYR A 40 -11.13 -11.10 4.39
CA TYR A 40 -11.85 -9.85 4.24
C TYR A 40 -11.77 -9.27 2.82
N LEU A 41 -10.69 -9.53 2.07
CA LEU A 41 -10.57 -9.09 0.67
C LEU A 41 -11.46 -9.88 -0.29
N SER A 42 -11.89 -11.08 0.07
CA SER A 42 -12.70 -11.94 -0.79
C SER A 42 -14.19 -11.59 -0.77
N ASP A 43 -14.63 -10.71 0.14
CA ASP A 43 -16.04 -10.41 0.41
C ASP A 43 -16.64 -9.31 -0.49
N PHE A 44 -15.93 -8.84 -1.52
CA PHE A 44 -16.36 -7.71 -2.36
C PHE A 44 -16.80 -8.14 -3.76
N GLY A 45 -18.03 -7.79 -4.12
CA GLY A 45 -18.63 -8.13 -5.42
C GLY A 45 -18.71 -6.95 -6.40
N THR A 46 -19.02 -7.25 -7.66
CA THR A 46 -19.23 -6.25 -8.72
C THR A 46 -20.54 -6.49 -9.49
N GLU A 47 -21.52 -7.13 -8.84
CA GLU A 47 -22.75 -7.58 -9.50
C GLU A 47 -23.73 -6.43 -9.78
N SER A 48 -23.71 -5.38 -8.96
CA SER A 48 -24.49 -4.16 -9.14
C SER A 48 -23.61 -2.91 -9.18
N LEU A 49 -24.16 -1.77 -9.62
CA LEU A 49 -23.43 -0.49 -9.58
C LEU A 49 -23.12 -0.02 -8.15
N VAL A 50 -24.00 -0.34 -7.19
CA VAL A 50 -23.74 -0.07 -5.76
C VAL A 50 -22.58 -0.92 -5.27
N ASP A 51 -22.58 -2.21 -5.60
CA ASP A 51 -21.48 -3.12 -5.24
C ASP A 51 -20.17 -2.70 -5.90
N LEU A 52 -20.21 -2.31 -7.17
CA LEU A 52 -19.05 -1.77 -7.87
C LEU A 52 -18.52 -0.50 -7.20
N ALA A 53 -19.40 0.45 -6.85
CA ALA A 53 -19.00 1.68 -6.16
C ALA A 53 -18.36 1.37 -4.81
N LYS A 54 -18.97 0.48 -4.02
CA LYS A 54 -18.43 -0.01 -2.74
C LYS A 54 -17.07 -0.67 -2.93
N THR A 55 -16.95 -1.60 -3.88
CA THR A 55 -15.72 -2.33 -4.17
C THR A 55 -14.60 -1.39 -4.60
N ILE A 56 -14.86 -0.44 -5.50
CA ILE A 56 -13.87 0.59 -5.89
C ILE A 56 -13.44 1.39 -4.65
N ALA A 57 -14.38 1.87 -3.84
CA ALA A 57 -14.06 2.64 -2.64
C ALA A 57 -13.20 1.84 -1.66
N VAL A 58 -13.59 0.60 -1.35
CA VAL A 58 -12.91 -0.21 -0.34
C VAL A 58 -11.55 -0.73 -0.80
N TYR A 59 -11.46 -1.27 -2.02
CA TYR A 59 -10.17 -1.73 -2.55
C TYR A 59 -9.16 -0.60 -2.65
N SER A 60 -9.60 0.54 -3.19
CA SER A 60 -8.71 1.68 -3.39
C SER A 60 -8.29 2.35 -2.08
N ALA A 61 -9.21 2.55 -1.16
CA ALA A 61 -8.93 3.30 0.04
C ALA A 61 -8.27 2.44 1.12
N PHE A 62 -8.66 1.17 1.25
CA PHE A 62 -8.35 0.39 2.44
C PHE A 62 -7.49 -0.84 2.16
N THR A 63 -7.80 -1.61 1.11
CA THR A 63 -6.97 -2.76 0.73
C THR A 63 -5.58 -2.31 0.27
N GLU A 64 -5.49 -1.59 -0.84
CA GLU A 64 -4.20 -1.06 -1.34
C GLU A 64 -3.73 0.13 -0.50
N GLY A 65 -4.68 0.95 -0.04
CA GLY A 65 -4.39 2.24 0.59
C GLY A 65 -4.06 2.22 2.08
N VAL A 66 -4.33 1.13 2.80
CA VAL A 66 -4.07 0.98 4.25
C VAL A 66 -3.35 -0.33 4.59
N GLN A 67 -3.80 -1.49 4.10
CA GLN A 67 -3.29 -2.78 4.59
C GLN A 67 -1.79 -3.04 4.32
N LEU A 68 -1.25 -2.46 3.25
CA LEU A 68 0.17 -2.56 2.91
C LEU A 68 1.05 -1.55 3.66
N PHE A 69 0.46 -0.44 4.12
CA PHE A 69 1.21 0.70 4.65
C PHE A 69 1.80 0.45 6.05
N SER A 70 1.24 -0.48 6.83
CA SER A 70 1.83 -0.96 8.09
C SER A 70 3.15 -1.69 7.82
N SER A 71 3.13 -2.67 6.91
CA SER A 71 4.30 -3.42 6.46
C SER A 71 5.37 -2.51 5.88
N PHE A 72 4.98 -1.55 5.03
CA PHE A 72 5.90 -0.57 4.47
C PHE A 72 6.61 0.27 5.54
N ALA A 73 5.86 0.76 6.54
CA ALA A 73 6.44 1.51 7.65
C ALA A 73 7.44 0.65 8.45
N ILE A 74 7.07 -0.59 8.75
CA ILE A 74 7.93 -1.53 9.48
C ILE A 74 9.22 -1.83 8.69
N LEU A 75 9.11 -2.15 7.40
CA LEU A 75 10.25 -2.48 6.54
C LEU A 75 11.19 -1.29 6.32
N LEU A 76 10.64 -0.09 6.03
CA LEU A 76 11.46 1.11 5.87
C LEU A 76 12.21 1.51 7.13
N ASN A 77 11.73 1.13 8.32
CA ASN A 77 12.43 1.42 9.56
C ASN A 77 13.79 0.69 9.64
N TYR A 78 13.94 -0.48 9.02
CA TYR A 78 15.27 -1.12 8.89
C TYR A 78 16.20 -0.30 8.00
N SER A 79 15.71 0.20 6.87
CA SER A 79 16.48 1.03 5.95
C SER A 79 16.86 2.38 6.55
N ARG A 80 15.97 2.98 7.35
CA ARG A 80 16.26 4.16 8.18
C ARG A 80 17.45 3.94 9.11
N HIS A 81 17.66 2.70 9.56
CA HIS A 81 18.78 2.30 10.41
C HIS A 81 19.96 1.69 9.62
N ASN A 82 20.05 1.96 8.32
CA ASN A 82 21.10 1.49 7.41
C ASN A 82 21.13 -0.03 7.16
N PHE A 83 20.07 -0.77 7.53
CA PHE A 83 19.92 -2.18 7.22
C PHE A 83 19.08 -2.39 5.96
N MET A 84 19.35 -3.46 5.21
CA MET A 84 18.54 -3.89 4.07
C MET A 84 18.23 -2.75 3.07
N LYS A 85 19.23 -1.93 2.72
CA LYS A 85 19.04 -0.73 1.88
C LYS A 85 18.41 -1.04 0.51
N GLY A 86 18.77 -2.18 -0.09
CA GLY A 86 18.16 -2.63 -1.36
C GLY A 86 16.65 -2.91 -1.22
N MET A 87 16.24 -3.57 -0.14
CA MET A 87 14.82 -3.73 0.20
C MET A 87 14.13 -2.38 0.43
N GLY A 88 14.78 -1.43 1.12
CA GLY A 88 14.24 -0.08 1.30
C GLY A 88 13.93 0.64 -0.01
N GLN A 89 14.77 0.46 -1.02
CA GLN A 89 14.55 0.99 -2.37
C GLN A 89 13.29 0.37 -3.00
N ILE A 90 13.18 -0.97 -2.97
CA ILE A 90 11.99 -1.70 -3.48
C ILE A 90 10.72 -1.22 -2.79
N VAL A 91 10.73 -1.15 -1.45
CA VAL A 91 9.56 -0.70 -0.67
C VAL A 91 9.19 0.75 -1.00
N THR A 92 10.17 1.63 -1.22
CA THR A 92 9.90 3.02 -1.63
C THR A 92 9.23 3.08 -3.01
N TRP A 93 9.66 2.25 -3.96
CA TRP A 93 9.01 2.16 -5.27
C TRP A 93 7.59 1.58 -5.16
N SER A 94 7.38 0.53 -4.36
CA SER A 94 6.03 0.01 -4.09
C SER A 94 5.11 1.08 -3.50
N ILE A 95 5.56 1.86 -2.50
CA ILE A 95 4.74 2.94 -1.92
C ILE A 95 4.34 3.98 -2.97
N ARG A 96 5.24 4.31 -3.90
CA ARG A 96 4.95 5.27 -4.97
C ARG A 96 3.86 4.74 -5.89
N ASP A 97 3.97 3.49 -6.31
CA ASP A 97 2.99 2.83 -7.17
C ASP A 97 1.63 2.72 -6.46
N GLU A 98 1.60 2.26 -5.20
CA GLU A 98 0.36 2.17 -4.42
C GLU A 98 -0.27 3.53 -4.16
N THR A 99 0.54 4.58 -3.98
CA THR A 99 -0.01 5.94 -3.85
C THR A 99 -0.73 6.37 -5.14
N LEU A 100 -0.17 6.04 -6.32
CA LEU A 100 -0.81 6.32 -7.60
C LEU A 100 -2.07 5.47 -7.83
N HIS A 101 -2.08 4.21 -7.41
CA HIS A 101 -3.28 3.36 -7.47
C HIS A 101 -4.42 3.95 -6.66
N VAL A 102 -4.15 4.27 -5.39
CA VAL A 102 -5.12 4.86 -4.48
C VAL A 102 -5.67 6.17 -5.02
N GLU A 103 -4.81 7.06 -5.51
CA GLU A 103 -5.24 8.35 -6.08
C GLU A 103 -6.10 8.17 -7.33
N SER A 104 -5.68 7.30 -8.24
CA SER A 104 -6.38 7.04 -9.50
C SER A 104 -7.75 6.43 -9.25
N MET A 105 -7.83 5.46 -8.34
CA MET A 105 -9.07 4.79 -7.99
C MET A 105 -10.00 5.68 -7.14
N SER A 106 -9.46 6.52 -6.26
CA SER A 106 -10.27 7.55 -5.56
C SER A 106 -10.90 8.54 -6.54
N ARG A 107 -10.18 8.91 -7.61
CA ARG A 107 -10.75 9.73 -8.69
C ARG A 107 -11.81 8.97 -9.45
N LEU A 108 -11.56 7.71 -9.82
CA LEU A 108 -12.55 6.86 -10.48
C LEU A 108 -13.84 6.73 -9.67
N PHE A 109 -13.72 6.51 -8.36
CA PHE A 109 -14.87 6.46 -7.45
C PHE A 109 -15.68 7.76 -7.49
N LYS A 110 -15.00 8.92 -7.37
CA LYS A 110 -15.66 10.23 -7.42
C LYS A 110 -16.35 10.49 -8.75
N GLU A 111 -15.75 10.08 -9.85
CA GLU A 111 -16.35 10.19 -11.19
C GLU A 111 -17.58 9.29 -11.33
N LEU A 112 -17.51 8.05 -10.84
CA LEU A 112 -18.66 7.13 -10.82
C LEU A 112 -19.84 7.73 -10.04
N ILE A 113 -19.58 8.30 -8.87
CA ILE A 113 -20.60 8.98 -8.06
C ILE A 113 -21.13 10.25 -8.74
N ARG A 114 -20.26 11.00 -9.44
CA ARG A 114 -20.67 12.20 -10.18
C ARG A 114 -21.61 11.86 -11.35
N GLU A 115 -21.35 10.75 -12.03
CA GLU A 115 -22.17 10.26 -13.14
C GLU A 115 -23.47 9.59 -12.67
N ASN A 116 -23.49 9.07 -11.44
CA ASN A 116 -24.61 8.34 -10.85
C ASN A 116 -24.91 8.86 -9.41
N PRO A 117 -25.43 10.10 -9.26
CA PRO A 117 -25.58 10.74 -7.95
C PRO A 117 -26.49 9.99 -6.97
N GLU A 118 -27.42 9.18 -7.48
CA GLU A 118 -28.30 8.31 -6.70
C GLU A 118 -27.57 7.23 -5.91
N LEU A 119 -26.34 6.88 -6.30
CA LEU A 119 -25.50 5.94 -5.56
C LEU A 119 -24.98 6.54 -4.23
N TRP A 120 -24.94 7.87 -4.10
CA TRP A 120 -24.35 8.55 -2.93
C TRP A 120 -25.29 8.62 -1.72
N THR A 121 -25.83 7.46 -1.34
CA THR A 121 -26.75 7.28 -0.23
C THR A 121 -26.03 7.26 1.11
N ASP A 122 -26.79 7.38 2.20
CA ASP A 122 -26.24 7.23 3.55
C ASP A 122 -25.88 5.77 3.85
N GLU A 123 -26.52 4.82 3.18
CA GLU A 123 -26.18 3.39 3.26
C GLU A 123 -24.80 3.11 2.68
N LEU A 124 -24.50 3.56 1.45
CA LEU A 124 -23.18 3.38 0.86
C LEU A 124 -22.08 4.04 1.72
N LYS A 125 -22.33 5.27 2.22
CA LYS A 125 -21.39 5.95 3.12
C LYS A 125 -21.17 5.16 4.41
N TYR A 126 -22.23 4.62 4.99
CA TYR A 126 -22.15 3.80 6.20
C TYR A 126 -21.30 2.56 5.95
N GLU A 127 -21.53 1.83 4.86
CA GLU A 127 -20.72 0.66 4.49
C GLU A 127 -19.24 1.01 4.31
N ILE A 128 -18.92 2.14 3.69
CA ILE A 128 -17.52 2.59 3.52
C ILE A 128 -16.88 2.92 4.88
N TYR A 129 -17.62 3.53 5.82
CA TYR A 129 -17.10 3.75 7.17
C TYR A 129 -16.87 2.44 7.93
N CYS A 130 -17.82 1.50 7.86
CA CYS A 130 -17.64 0.17 8.45
C CYS A 130 -16.42 -0.54 7.88
N ALA A 131 -16.17 -0.42 6.58
CA ALA A 131 -14.98 -0.99 5.94
C ALA A 131 -13.68 -0.34 6.42
N ALA A 132 -13.69 0.98 6.63
CA ALA A 132 -12.56 1.71 7.19
C ALA A 132 -12.24 1.23 8.61
N GLU A 133 -13.25 1.13 9.48
CA GLU A 133 -13.10 0.64 10.86
C GLU A 133 -12.59 -0.80 10.87
N ARG A 134 -13.22 -1.68 10.09
CA ARG A 134 -12.81 -3.09 10.02
C ARG A 134 -11.39 -3.26 9.52
N THR A 135 -10.96 -2.47 8.54
CA THR A 135 -9.59 -2.53 8.03
C THR A 135 -8.58 -2.07 9.09
N VAL A 136 -8.88 -1.01 9.85
CA VAL A 136 -8.01 -0.56 10.95
C VAL A 136 -7.91 -1.61 12.05
N GLU A 137 -9.01 -2.29 12.40
CA GLU A 137 -9.00 -3.39 13.38
C GLU A 137 -8.11 -4.56 12.92
N LEU A 138 -8.26 -4.96 11.65
CA LEU A 138 -7.44 -6.03 11.05
C LEU A 138 -5.95 -5.66 11.02
N GLU A 139 -5.64 -4.40 10.69
CA GLU A 139 -4.26 -3.90 10.75
C GLU A 139 -3.71 -3.86 12.16
N ASP A 140 -4.50 -3.42 13.14
CA ASP A 140 -4.06 -3.39 14.54
C ASP A 140 -3.65 -4.80 15.02
N ALA A 141 -4.46 -5.82 14.68
CA ALA A 141 -4.16 -7.22 15.02
C ALA A 141 -2.90 -7.74 14.31
N PHE A 142 -2.73 -7.41 13.03
CA PHE A 142 -1.54 -7.75 12.27
C PHE A 142 -0.28 -7.06 12.82
N ILE A 143 -0.36 -5.78 13.18
CA ILE A 143 0.72 -5.04 13.81
C ILE A 143 1.09 -5.70 15.14
N ASP A 144 0.13 -6.10 15.97
CA ASP A 144 0.44 -6.82 17.21
C ASP A 144 1.22 -8.10 16.94
N THR A 145 0.79 -8.90 15.95
CA THR A 145 1.51 -10.11 15.54
C THR A 145 2.96 -9.80 15.09
N CYS A 146 3.19 -8.74 14.33
CA CYS A 146 4.54 -8.34 13.90
C CYS A 146 5.47 -7.96 15.07
N PHE A 147 4.92 -7.39 16.13
CA PHE A 147 5.69 -6.88 17.28
C PHE A 147 5.76 -7.87 18.46
N GLU A 148 4.98 -8.95 18.45
CA GLU A 148 4.99 -10.00 19.49
C GLU A 148 6.38 -10.65 19.66
N SER A 149 7.04 -10.95 18.55
CA SER A 149 8.27 -11.76 18.53
C SER A 149 9.56 -10.94 18.48
N ALA A 150 9.47 -9.62 18.29
CA ALA A 150 10.65 -8.76 18.13
C ALA A 150 10.41 -7.33 18.59
N LYS A 151 11.38 -6.80 19.35
CA LYS A 151 11.48 -5.35 19.58
C LYS A 151 12.10 -4.70 18.36
N ILE A 152 11.33 -3.87 17.68
CA ILE A 152 11.82 -3.10 16.53
C ILE A 152 12.50 -1.83 17.05
N LEU A 153 13.72 -1.57 16.58
CA LEU A 153 14.52 -0.44 17.02
C LEU A 153 13.82 0.89 16.64
N ASN A 154 13.58 1.76 17.62
CA ASN A 154 12.98 3.11 17.44
C ASN A 154 11.66 3.13 16.67
N LEU A 155 10.85 2.08 16.82
CA LEU A 155 9.49 2.01 16.31
C LEU A 155 8.66 1.16 17.29
N SER A 156 7.55 1.70 17.77
CA SER A 156 6.57 0.98 18.59
C SER A 156 5.36 0.54 17.79
N SER A 157 4.66 -0.50 18.24
CA SER A 157 3.39 -0.94 17.67
C SER A 157 2.37 0.20 17.69
N GLU A 158 2.30 0.96 18.78
CA GLU A 158 1.39 2.09 18.95
C GLU A 158 1.63 3.18 17.90
N GLU A 159 2.88 3.54 17.60
CA GLU A 159 3.19 4.52 16.56
C GLU A 159 2.74 4.05 15.16
N VAL A 160 2.89 2.76 14.85
CA VAL A 160 2.41 2.19 13.57
C VAL A 160 0.88 2.16 13.53
N LYS A 161 0.20 1.84 14.62
CA LYS A 161 -1.26 1.87 14.73
C LYS A 161 -1.83 3.28 14.59
N GLU A 162 -1.18 4.28 15.17
CA GLU A 162 -1.53 5.70 14.95
C GLU A 162 -1.29 6.11 13.50
N TYR A 163 -0.23 5.60 12.86
CA TYR A 163 0.05 5.85 11.46
C TYR A 163 -1.03 5.27 10.54
N ILE A 164 -1.52 4.07 10.84
CA ILE A 164 -2.63 3.46 10.10
C ILE A 164 -3.90 4.31 10.19
N ARG A 165 -4.24 4.83 11.37
CA ARG A 165 -5.35 5.78 11.55
C ARG A 165 -5.14 7.07 10.76
N TYR A 166 -3.92 7.61 10.76
CA TYR A 166 -3.54 8.77 9.95
C TYR A 166 -3.77 8.52 8.46
N ILE A 167 -3.31 7.38 7.94
CA ILE A 167 -3.52 7.02 6.54
C ILE A 167 -5.01 6.84 6.25
N ALA A 168 -5.73 6.04 7.04
CA ALA A 168 -7.16 5.77 6.84
C ALA A 168 -8.01 7.05 6.76
N ASP A 169 -7.76 8.04 7.62
CA ASP A 169 -8.44 9.34 7.55
C ASP A 169 -8.17 10.06 6.22
N ARG A 170 -6.93 10.05 5.72
CA ARG A 170 -6.62 10.64 4.40
C ARG A 170 -7.31 9.89 3.26
N ARG A 171 -7.47 8.56 3.36
CA ARG A 171 -8.16 7.75 2.35
C ARG A 171 -9.65 8.06 2.32
N LEU A 172 -10.29 8.19 3.48
CA LEU A 172 -11.67 8.66 3.60
C LEU A 172 -11.87 10.05 2.99
N LEU A 173 -10.99 11.01 3.30
CA LEU A 173 -11.01 12.34 2.69
C LEU A 173 -10.80 12.26 1.16
N GLY A 174 -9.93 11.35 0.71
CA GLY A 174 -9.69 11.04 -0.70
C GLY A 174 -10.94 10.56 -1.45
N LEU A 175 -11.85 9.87 -0.77
CA LEU A 175 -13.17 9.47 -1.30
C LEU A 175 -14.24 10.56 -1.18
N GLY A 176 -13.95 11.70 -0.53
CA GLY A 176 -14.93 12.76 -0.26
C GLY A 176 -15.75 12.56 1.02
N MET A 177 -15.30 11.65 1.90
CA MET A 177 -15.90 11.41 3.22
C MET A 177 -15.24 12.27 4.30
N LYS A 178 -15.76 12.21 5.53
CA LYS A 178 -15.15 12.88 6.68
C LYS A 178 -14.19 11.92 7.38
N ALA A 179 -13.11 12.46 7.94
CA ALA A 179 -12.22 11.73 8.84
C ALA A 179 -12.99 11.29 10.11
N ILE A 180 -12.71 10.07 10.58
CA ILE A 180 -13.37 9.47 11.77
C ILE A 180 -12.37 9.08 12.86
N PHE A 181 -11.10 8.85 12.51
CA PHE A 181 -10.05 8.45 13.45
C PHE A 181 -9.38 9.65 14.13
N LYS A 182 -9.70 10.88 13.69
CA LYS A 182 -9.25 12.16 14.27
C LYS A 182 -7.73 12.30 14.31
N SER A 183 -7.04 11.69 13.35
CA SER A 183 -5.60 11.84 13.25
C SER A 183 -5.26 13.18 12.57
N SER A 184 -4.56 14.04 13.30
CA SER A 184 -4.28 15.42 12.85
C SER A 184 -2.88 15.60 12.25
N LYS A 185 -1.95 14.67 12.53
CA LYS A 185 -0.55 14.74 12.09
C LYS A 185 -0.01 13.35 11.83
N ASN A 186 0.94 13.23 10.90
CA ASN A 186 1.69 12.00 10.68
C ASN A 186 2.51 11.67 11.95
N PRO A 187 2.27 10.53 12.64
CA PRO A 187 3.04 10.13 13.81
C PRO A 187 4.44 9.59 13.45
N LEU A 188 4.68 9.27 12.17
CA LEU A 188 5.95 8.80 11.64
C LEU A 188 6.53 9.81 10.63
N PRO A 189 6.91 11.05 11.04
CA PRO A 189 7.34 12.11 10.12
C PRO A 189 8.64 11.77 9.35
N TRP A 190 9.40 10.79 9.82
CA TRP A 190 10.58 10.29 9.11
C TRP A 190 10.22 9.53 7.84
N LEU A 191 9.00 8.97 7.73
CA LEU A 191 8.53 8.37 6.47
C LEU A 191 8.44 9.44 5.39
N ASP A 192 7.91 10.62 5.70
CA ASP A 192 7.85 11.73 4.74
C ASP A 192 9.27 12.14 4.28
N TYR A 193 10.26 12.11 5.17
CA TYR A 193 11.64 12.39 4.80
C TYR A 193 12.25 11.32 3.88
N ILE A 194 12.01 10.03 4.16
CA ILE A 194 12.52 8.94 3.31
C ILE A 194 11.85 8.98 1.93
N LEU A 195 10.54 9.17 1.88
CA LEU A 195 9.77 9.16 0.64
C LEU A 195 10.09 10.38 -0.24
N ASN A 196 10.25 11.57 0.35
CA ASN A 196 10.62 12.78 -0.41
C ASN A 196 12.14 12.89 -0.65
N GLY A 197 12.97 12.28 0.18
CA GLY A 197 14.44 12.33 0.07
C GLY A 197 14.98 11.55 -1.13
N VAL A 198 14.31 10.47 -1.52
CA VAL A 198 14.65 9.69 -2.72
C VAL A 198 14.43 10.49 -4.01
N GLU A 199 13.46 11.41 -4.05
CA GLU A 199 13.28 12.33 -5.18
C GLU A 199 14.46 13.30 -5.37
N HIS A 200 15.25 13.53 -4.32
CA HIS A 200 16.35 14.50 -4.31
C HIS A 200 17.76 13.88 -4.36
N THR A 201 17.89 12.55 -4.34
CA THR A 201 19.19 11.89 -4.50
C THR A 201 19.67 11.98 -5.95
N ASN A 202 20.80 12.69 -6.13
CA ASN A 202 21.45 12.98 -7.40
C ASN A 202 21.70 11.72 -8.23
N PHE A 203 21.28 11.80 -9.50
CA PHE A 203 21.47 10.85 -10.61
C PHE A 203 22.90 10.29 -10.79
N PHE A 204 23.91 10.87 -10.12
CA PHE A 204 25.31 10.46 -10.20
C PHE A 204 25.76 9.47 -9.10
N GLU A 205 25.01 9.31 -8.01
CA GLU A 205 25.41 8.43 -6.89
C GLU A 205 24.75 7.04 -6.92
N ASN A 206 23.62 6.88 -7.64
CA ASN A 206 23.03 5.58 -7.87
C ASN A 206 23.76 4.90 -9.05
N ARG A 207 24.52 3.83 -8.77
CA ARG A 207 24.94 2.90 -9.82
C ARG A 207 23.69 2.43 -10.56
N ALA A 208 23.66 2.69 -11.86
CA ALA A 208 22.55 2.45 -12.79
C ALA A 208 21.70 1.20 -12.47
N THR A 209 20.64 1.40 -11.68
CA THR A 209 19.52 0.46 -11.51
C THR A 209 18.22 1.02 -12.07
N GLU A 210 18.22 2.28 -12.51
CA GLU A 210 17.22 2.76 -13.45
C GLU A 210 17.51 2.13 -14.80
N TYR A 211 16.83 1.02 -15.10
CA TYR A 211 16.59 0.65 -16.48
C TYR A 211 15.89 1.84 -17.13
N ALA A 212 16.69 2.68 -17.79
CA ALA A 212 16.21 3.51 -18.86
C ALA A 212 15.35 2.60 -19.73
N ARG A 213 14.06 2.89 -19.76
CA ARG A 213 13.24 2.53 -20.91
C ARG A 213 13.88 3.31 -22.06
N ALA A 214 14.92 2.72 -22.63
CA ALA A 214 15.57 3.22 -23.83
C ALA A 214 14.45 3.22 -24.86
N SER A 215 13.89 4.41 -25.09
CA SER A 215 13.22 4.72 -26.32
C SER A 215 14.25 4.46 -27.42
N THR A 216 14.27 3.26 -27.96
CA THR A 216 14.93 2.96 -29.22
C THR A 216 14.20 3.73 -30.30
N THR A 217 14.57 4.99 -30.49
CA THR A 217 14.34 5.67 -31.76
C THR A 217 15.40 5.16 -32.72
N GLY A 218 15.04 4.13 -33.50
CA GLY A 218 15.83 3.60 -34.60
C GLY A 218 14.90 3.30 -35.77
N ASN A 219 15.24 3.80 -36.96
CA ASN A 219 14.50 3.49 -38.18
C ASN A 219 14.96 2.13 -38.71
N TRP A 220 14.02 1.22 -38.99
CA TRP A 220 14.26 -0.13 -39.50
C TRP A 220 15.15 -0.18 -40.76
N LYS A 221 15.29 0.94 -41.48
CA LYS A 221 16.09 1.04 -42.71
C LYS A 221 17.60 1.13 -42.51
N ASP A 222 18.10 1.32 -41.29
CA ASP A 222 19.54 1.53 -41.03
C ASP A 222 20.30 0.26 -40.61
N ILE A 223 19.66 -0.92 -40.62
CA ILE A 223 20.25 -2.17 -40.13
C ILE A 223 21.03 -2.94 -41.22
N PHE A 224 20.85 -2.63 -42.51
CA PHE A 224 21.54 -3.33 -43.61
C PHE A 224 22.23 -2.38 -44.60
N LYS A 225 23.26 -1.67 -44.16
CA LYS A 225 24.26 -1.07 -45.03
C LYS A 225 25.66 -1.42 -44.58
#